data_AF-A0A3D3PDW0-F1
#
_entry.id   AF-A0A3D3PDW0-F1
#
_cell.length_a   1.000
_cell.length_b   1.000
_cell.length_c   1.000
_cell.angle_alpha   90.00
_cell.angle_beta   90.00
_cell.angle_gamma   90.00
#
_symmetry.space_group_name_H-M   'P 1'
#
loop_
_entity.id
_entity.type
_entity.pdbx_description
1 polymer ?
#
loop_
_entity_poly.entity_id
_entity_poly.type
_entity_poly.pdbx_seq_one_letter_code
_entity_poly.pdbx_strand_id
1 'polypeptide(L)'
;ESRSGTPVAIIGAGIADGLFPNGIPIGKVITVLGRKVTVIGVFEKEGEDMLGVSNDQTILLPLNFVKGVISVQSERYGSQITVKGKPNVSIEEVESELRGLMRSIHRLSPGEEDDFALNKSTIITAQLDSMFTIVNFAGAFIGGFSILVGGFGIANIMFVSVKERTNLIGIQKSLGAKNYFIMLQFLIESVMLCIMGGVIGLGIVYLGAYIMKIAADLTIVVDSGKVVLMFVLSTAIGLISGIIPAFMASRLDPVEAIRSK
;
A
#
# COMPACT_ATOMS: atom_id res chain seq x y z
N GLU A 1 -33.98 -13.14 -11.16
CA GLU A 1 -33.54 -13.90 -12.35
C GLU A 1 -32.94 -15.26 -12.01
N SER A 2 -31.95 -15.34 -11.11
CA SER A 2 -31.35 -16.66 -10.74
C SER A 2 -32.37 -17.68 -10.21
N ARG A 3 -33.35 -17.25 -9.38
CA ARG A 3 -34.43 -18.13 -8.89
C ARG A 3 -35.43 -18.59 -9.96
N SER A 4 -35.68 -17.78 -11.00
CA SER A 4 -36.65 -18.09 -12.06
C SER A 4 -36.05 -18.86 -13.24
N GLY A 5 -34.71 -18.90 -13.36
CA GLY A 5 -34.04 -19.56 -14.49
C GLY A 5 -34.31 -18.89 -15.84
N THR A 6 -34.59 -17.59 -15.83
CA THR A 6 -34.86 -16.80 -17.04
C THR A 6 -33.66 -16.90 -18.00
N PRO A 7 -33.87 -17.07 -19.33
CA PRO A 7 -32.79 -17.20 -20.30
C PRO A 7 -32.12 -15.84 -20.58
N VAL A 8 -31.34 -15.34 -19.61
CA VAL A 8 -30.58 -14.09 -19.68
C VAL A 8 -29.08 -14.35 -19.49
N ALA A 9 -28.26 -13.46 -20.01
CA ALA A 9 -26.79 -13.54 -19.93
C ALA A 9 -26.16 -12.18 -19.64
N ILE A 10 -25.04 -12.21 -18.92
CA ILE A 10 -24.08 -11.10 -18.82
C ILE A 10 -22.81 -11.56 -19.53
N ILE A 11 -22.26 -10.73 -20.42
CA ILE A 11 -21.10 -11.09 -21.26
C ILE A 11 -19.89 -10.20 -20.96
N GLY A 12 -18.68 -10.74 -21.14
CA GLY A 12 -17.44 -9.99 -21.09
C GLY A 12 -17.29 -8.98 -22.22
N ALA A 13 -16.47 -7.95 -22.02
CA ALA A 13 -16.25 -6.88 -22.99
C ALA A 13 -15.70 -7.40 -24.33
N GLY A 14 -14.78 -8.37 -24.31
CA GLY A 14 -14.22 -8.96 -25.53
C GLY A 14 -15.25 -9.74 -26.36
N ILE A 15 -16.20 -10.40 -25.71
CA ILE A 15 -17.32 -11.08 -26.39
C ILE A 15 -18.28 -10.05 -27.00
N ALA A 16 -18.55 -8.95 -26.29
CA ALA A 16 -19.38 -7.87 -26.79
C ALA A 16 -18.77 -7.23 -28.04
N ASP A 17 -17.47 -6.90 -28.00
CA ASP A 17 -16.73 -6.31 -29.13
C ASP A 17 -16.72 -7.25 -30.35
N GLY A 18 -16.55 -8.56 -30.12
CA GLY A 18 -16.49 -9.56 -31.19
C GLY A 18 -17.84 -9.85 -31.84
N LEU A 19 -18.91 -9.96 -31.05
CA LEU A 19 -20.26 -10.29 -31.55
C LEU A 19 -21.04 -9.06 -32.01
N PHE A 20 -20.74 -7.88 -31.46
CA PHE A 20 -21.47 -6.64 -31.70
C PHE A 20 -20.53 -5.44 -31.93
N PRO A 21 -19.64 -5.48 -32.94
CA PRO A 21 -18.56 -4.49 -33.13
C PRO A 21 -19.03 -3.03 -33.30
N ASN A 22 -20.28 -2.79 -33.70
CA ASN A 22 -20.87 -1.45 -33.86
C ASN A 22 -22.29 -1.37 -33.26
N GLY A 23 -22.66 -2.29 -32.37
CA GLY A 23 -24.03 -2.44 -31.89
C GLY A 23 -24.10 -2.45 -30.37
N ILE A 24 -25.24 -1.98 -29.82
CA ILE A 24 -25.52 -2.13 -28.40
C ILE A 24 -25.85 -3.61 -28.14
N PRO A 25 -25.03 -4.34 -27.35
CA PRO A 25 -25.23 -5.76 -27.09
C PRO A 25 -26.43 -6.02 -26.17
N ILE A 26 -26.78 -5.06 -25.31
CA ILE A 26 -27.90 -5.16 -24.37
C ILE A 26 -29.23 -5.28 -25.13
N GLY A 27 -30.04 -6.25 -24.75
CA GLY A 27 -31.33 -6.57 -25.37
C GLY A 27 -31.23 -7.48 -26.60
N LYS A 28 -30.02 -7.82 -27.06
CA LYS A 28 -29.83 -8.77 -28.17
C LYS A 28 -29.87 -10.20 -27.68
N VAL A 29 -30.21 -11.11 -28.60
CA VAL A 29 -30.26 -12.55 -28.34
C VAL A 29 -29.02 -13.21 -28.90
N ILE A 30 -28.32 -13.97 -28.07
CA ILE A 30 -27.18 -14.80 -28.45
C ILE A 30 -27.50 -16.28 -28.20
N THR A 31 -26.78 -17.17 -28.88
CA THR A 31 -26.91 -18.62 -28.67
C THR A 31 -25.76 -19.11 -27.81
N VAL A 32 -26.07 -19.65 -26.63
CA VAL A 32 -25.09 -20.22 -25.70
C VAL A 32 -25.52 -21.64 -25.36
N LEU A 33 -24.61 -22.61 -25.52
CA LEU A 33 -24.89 -24.05 -25.29
C LEU A 33 -26.14 -24.55 -26.05
N GLY A 34 -26.35 -24.07 -27.28
CA GLY A 34 -27.50 -24.45 -28.12
C GLY A 34 -28.84 -23.82 -27.72
N ARG A 35 -28.88 -22.90 -26.76
CA ARG A 35 -30.10 -22.17 -26.36
C ARG A 35 -29.96 -20.67 -26.58
N LYS A 36 -31.08 -20.03 -26.92
CA LYS A 36 -31.19 -18.58 -27.08
C LYS A 36 -31.29 -17.91 -25.71
N VAL A 37 -30.43 -16.93 -25.45
CA VAL A 37 -30.41 -16.12 -24.22
C VAL A 37 -30.34 -14.64 -24.56
N THR A 38 -30.97 -13.79 -23.76
CA THR A 38 -30.97 -12.33 -23.96
C THR A 38 -29.86 -11.70 -23.14
N VAL A 39 -29.03 -10.87 -23.75
CA VAL A 39 -27.97 -10.13 -23.07
C VAL A 39 -28.59 -8.98 -22.27
N ILE A 40 -28.34 -8.92 -20.97
CA ILE A 40 -28.87 -7.87 -20.08
C ILE A 40 -27.77 -6.94 -19.54
N GLY A 41 -26.50 -7.32 -19.69
CA GLY A 41 -25.37 -6.54 -19.21
C GLY A 41 -24.07 -6.96 -19.85
N VAL A 42 -23.09 -6.07 -19.78
CA VAL A 42 -21.71 -6.28 -20.24
C VAL A 42 -20.77 -5.88 -19.12
N PHE A 43 -19.72 -6.67 -18.90
CA PHE A 43 -18.66 -6.30 -17.97
C PHE A 43 -17.87 -5.10 -18.47
N GLU A 44 -17.37 -4.29 -17.53
CA GLU A 44 -16.36 -3.29 -17.85
C GLU A 44 -15.07 -3.99 -18.27
N LYS A 45 -14.38 -3.42 -19.25
CA LYS A 45 -13.18 -4.01 -19.84
C LYS A 45 -12.05 -3.98 -18.81
N GLU A 46 -11.60 -5.15 -18.38
CA GLU A 46 -10.55 -5.31 -17.37
C GLU A 46 -9.18 -5.57 -18.02
N GLY A 47 -9.17 -6.02 -19.29
CA GLY A 47 -7.94 -6.41 -19.98
C GLY A 47 -7.47 -7.81 -19.58
N GLU A 48 -6.24 -8.13 -19.89
CA GLU A 48 -5.62 -9.43 -19.58
C GLU A 48 -4.60 -9.21 -18.45
N ASP A 49 -4.77 -9.90 -17.33
CA ASP A 49 -3.81 -9.84 -16.22
C ASP A 49 -2.50 -10.57 -16.62
N MET A 50 -1.41 -10.37 -15.87
CA MET A 50 -0.09 -10.98 -16.12
C MET A 50 -0.11 -12.52 -16.18
N LEU A 51 -1.17 -13.14 -15.68
CA LEU A 51 -1.42 -14.59 -15.69
C LEU A 51 -2.26 -15.07 -16.88
N GLY A 52 -2.64 -14.20 -17.83
CA GLY A 52 -3.50 -14.56 -18.97
C GLY A 52 -4.95 -14.80 -18.58
N VAL A 53 -5.36 -14.40 -17.37
CA VAL A 53 -6.73 -14.54 -16.87
C VAL A 53 -7.48 -13.26 -17.18
N SER A 54 -8.59 -13.35 -17.90
CA SER A 54 -9.43 -12.21 -18.22
C SER A 54 -10.92 -12.55 -18.10
N ASN A 55 -11.66 -11.67 -17.44
CA ASN A 55 -13.12 -11.73 -17.41
C ASN A 55 -13.74 -11.28 -18.75
N ASP A 56 -12.95 -10.71 -19.67
CA ASP A 56 -13.42 -10.18 -20.95
C ASP A 56 -13.96 -11.28 -21.89
N GLN A 57 -13.58 -12.54 -21.66
CA GLN A 57 -14.05 -13.72 -22.42
C GLN A 57 -15.00 -14.63 -21.63
N THR A 58 -15.64 -14.12 -20.57
CA THR A 58 -16.57 -14.90 -19.73
C THR A 58 -18.03 -14.59 -20.04
N ILE A 59 -18.90 -15.60 -19.96
CA ILE A 59 -20.37 -15.46 -20.01
C ILE A 59 -20.95 -15.96 -18.70
N LEU A 60 -21.67 -15.08 -17.99
CA LEU A 60 -22.43 -15.43 -16.81
C LEU A 60 -23.87 -15.78 -17.16
N LEU A 61 -24.30 -16.96 -16.71
CA LEU A 61 -25.65 -17.47 -16.89
C LEU A 61 -26.28 -17.84 -15.54
N PRO A 62 -27.61 -17.69 -15.39
CA PRO A 62 -28.32 -18.18 -14.22
C PRO A 62 -28.16 -19.70 -14.02
N LEU A 63 -27.78 -20.11 -12.81
CA LEU A 63 -27.54 -21.53 -12.48
C LEU A 63 -28.73 -22.43 -12.82
N ASN A 64 -29.96 -22.00 -12.52
CA ASN A 64 -31.16 -22.78 -12.78
C ASN A 64 -31.48 -22.93 -14.28
N PHE A 65 -31.04 -22.00 -15.13
CA PHE A 65 -31.13 -22.14 -16.59
C PHE A 65 -30.14 -23.22 -17.08
N VAL A 66 -28.91 -23.14 -16.56
CA VAL A 66 -27.79 -24.02 -16.92
C VAL A 66 -28.03 -25.48 -16.49
N LYS A 67 -28.65 -25.70 -15.32
CA LYS A 67 -29.06 -27.05 -14.84
C LYS A 67 -29.94 -27.83 -15.84
N GLY A 68 -30.69 -27.13 -16.70
CA GLY A 68 -31.53 -27.76 -17.73
C GLY A 68 -30.77 -28.13 -19.01
N VAL A 69 -29.47 -27.84 -19.09
CA VAL A 69 -28.62 -28.03 -20.28
C VAL A 69 -27.38 -28.87 -19.96
N ILE A 70 -26.78 -28.65 -18.80
CA ILE A 70 -25.60 -29.40 -18.34
C ILE A 70 -25.89 -30.09 -17.01
N SER A 71 -25.24 -31.24 -16.81
CA SER A 71 -25.25 -31.91 -15.51
C SER A 71 -24.26 -31.20 -14.58
N VAL A 72 -24.78 -30.28 -13.77
CA VAL A 72 -24.01 -29.51 -12.78
C VAL A 72 -23.36 -30.41 -11.71
N GLN A 73 -23.87 -31.63 -11.54
CA GLN A 73 -23.33 -32.64 -10.62
C GLN A 73 -22.18 -33.46 -11.22
N SER A 74 -21.89 -33.30 -12.53
CA SER A 74 -20.76 -34.00 -13.14
C SER A 74 -19.44 -33.34 -12.72
N GLU A 75 -18.49 -34.14 -12.24
CA GLU A 75 -17.13 -33.70 -11.89
C GLU A 75 -16.41 -32.98 -13.06
N ARG A 76 -16.83 -33.25 -14.29
CA ARG A 76 -16.29 -32.62 -15.51
C ARG A 76 -16.37 -31.09 -15.50
N TYR A 77 -17.35 -30.51 -14.81
CA TYR A 77 -17.58 -29.07 -14.80
C TYR A 77 -16.99 -28.37 -13.57
N GLY A 78 -16.43 -29.11 -12.60
CA GLY A 78 -15.72 -28.54 -11.45
C GLY A 78 -16.56 -27.51 -10.68
N SER A 79 -17.81 -27.86 -10.35
CA SER A 79 -18.74 -26.94 -9.67
C SER A 79 -18.17 -26.43 -8.35
N GLN A 80 -18.02 -25.11 -8.25
CA GLN A 80 -17.53 -24.43 -7.05
C GLN A 80 -18.60 -23.50 -6.50
N ILE A 81 -18.61 -23.32 -5.19
CA ILE A 81 -19.46 -22.36 -4.50
C ILE A 81 -18.55 -21.25 -3.98
N THR A 82 -18.67 -20.07 -4.56
CA THR A 82 -17.94 -18.89 -4.08
C THR A 82 -18.75 -18.19 -3.00
N VAL A 83 -18.13 -17.98 -1.83
CA VAL A 83 -18.74 -17.27 -0.71
C VAL A 83 -17.92 -16.02 -0.41
N LYS A 84 -18.60 -14.90 -0.15
CA LYS A 84 -17.97 -13.65 0.27
C LYS A 84 -18.32 -13.36 1.74
N GLY A 85 -17.30 -13.24 2.58
CA GLY A 85 -17.44 -12.84 3.98
C GLY A 85 -18.03 -11.43 4.11
N LYS A 86 -18.68 -11.16 5.26
CA LYS A 86 -19.12 -9.81 5.62
C LYS A 86 -17.91 -8.89 5.83
N PRO A 87 -18.03 -7.57 5.62
CA PRO A 87 -16.97 -6.64 5.95
C PRO A 87 -16.59 -6.76 7.44
N ASN A 88 -15.29 -6.64 7.75
CA ASN A 88 -14.68 -6.76 9.09
C ASN A 88 -14.67 -8.16 9.74
N VAL A 89 -14.90 -9.23 8.98
CA VAL A 89 -14.71 -10.61 9.46
C VAL A 89 -13.44 -11.17 8.83
N SER A 90 -12.57 -11.82 9.61
CA SER A 90 -11.35 -12.43 9.08
C SER A 90 -11.66 -13.63 8.18
N ILE A 91 -10.76 -13.94 7.24
CA ILE A 91 -10.94 -15.09 6.33
C ILE A 91 -10.95 -16.40 7.12
N GLU A 92 -10.15 -16.46 8.19
CA GLU A 92 -10.03 -17.61 9.09
C GLU A 92 -11.33 -17.86 9.85
N GLU A 93 -12.00 -16.80 10.30
CA GLU A 93 -13.27 -16.90 11.01
C GLU A 93 -14.39 -17.35 10.06
N VAL A 94 -14.44 -16.79 8.85
CA VAL A 94 -15.39 -17.22 7.81
C VAL A 94 -15.16 -18.68 7.41
N GLU A 95 -13.91 -19.11 7.26
CA GLU A 95 -13.56 -20.50 6.95
C GLU A 95 -14.00 -21.45 8.06
N SER A 96 -13.79 -21.07 9.33
CA SER A 96 -14.19 -21.88 10.49
C SER A 96 -15.71 -22.08 10.54
N GLU A 97 -16.48 -20.99 10.37
CA GLU A 97 -17.94 -21.08 10.30
C GLU A 97 -18.40 -21.90 9.10
N LEU A 98 -17.82 -21.68 7.92
CA LEU A 98 -18.17 -22.42 6.70
C LEU A 98 -17.88 -23.91 6.86
N ARG A 99 -16.73 -24.28 7.45
CA ARG A 99 -16.40 -25.68 7.72
C ARG A 99 -17.44 -26.32 8.63
N GLY A 100 -17.84 -25.64 9.71
CA GLY A 100 -18.88 -26.13 10.61
C GLY A 100 -20.24 -26.33 9.91
N LEU A 101 -20.66 -25.34 9.12
CA LEU A 101 -21.90 -25.41 8.36
C LEU A 101 -21.88 -26.51 7.30
N MET A 102 -20.79 -26.64 6.55
CA MET A 102 -20.64 -27.66 5.51
C MET A 102 -20.62 -29.07 6.11
N ARG A 103 -19.91 -29.30 7.23
CA ARG A 103 -19.97 -30.58 7.96
C ARG A 103 -21.38 -30.92 8.43
N SER A 104 -22.15 -29.91 8.88
CA SER A 104 -23.55 -30.09 9.26
C SER A 104 -24.44 -30.46 8.07
N ILE A 105 -24.27 -29.79 6.92
CA ILE A 105 -25.00 -30.07 5.68
C ILE A 105 -24.68 -31.47 5.16
N HIS A 106 -23.41 -31.86 5.19
CA HIS A 106 -22.91 -33.17 4.76
C HIS A 106 -23.16 -34.28 5.80
N ARG A 107 -23.64 -33.92 7.00
CA ARG A 107 -23.95 -34.83 8.12
C ARG A 107 -22.73 -35.65 8.59
N LEU A 108 -21.55 -35.03 8.57
CA LEU A 108 -20.30 -35.67 8.98
C LEU A 108 -20.19 -35.78 10.51
N SER A 109 -19.77 -36.94 11.00
CA SER A 109 -19.63 -37.20 12.44
C SER A 109 -18.42 -36.51 13.06
N PRO A 110 -18.37 -36.29 14.39
CA PRO A 110 -17.16 -35.83 15.05
C PRO A 110 -16.00 -36.84 14.87
N GLY A 111 -14.95 -36.44 14.17
CA GLY A 111 -13.78 -37.29 13.86
C GLY A 111 -13.73 -37.85 12.44
N GLU A 112 -14.79 -37.68 11.65
CA GLU A 112 -14.80 -38.03 10.23
C GLU A 112 -14.04 -36.98 9.39
N GLU A 113 -13.27 -37.40 8.40
CA GLU A 113 -12.54 -36.50 7.50
C GLU A 113 -13.51 -35.69 6.62
N ASP A 114 -13.09 -34.49 6.18
CA ASP A 114 -13.93 -33.66 5.31
C ASP A 114 -13.95 -34.22 3.88
N ASP A 115 -15.14 -34.38 3.30
CA ASP A 115 -15.36 -34.76 1.90
C ASP A 115 -15.42 -33.54 0.95
N PHE A 116 -15.16 -32.34 1.46
CA PHE A 116 -15.15 -31.08 0.72
C PHE A 116 -13.83 -30.33 0.94
N ALA A 117 -13.46 -29.51 -0.05
CA ALA A 117 -12.29 -28.63 0.04
C ALA A 117 -12.72 -27.16 0.15
N LEU A 118 -12.20 -26.46 1.16
CA LEU A 118 -12.31 -25.00 1.27
C LEU A 118 -11.07 -24.38 0.62
N ASN A 119 -11.21 -24.01 -0.65
CA ASN A 119 -10.15 -23.30 -1.36
C ASN A 119 -10.25 -21.81 -1.09
N LYS A 120 -9.16 -21.23 -0.60
CA LYS A 120 -9.05 -19.79 -0.43
C LYS A 120 -8.51 -19.19 -1.72
N SER A 121 -9.08 -18.07 -2.14
CA SER A 121 -8.44 -17.25 -3.19
C SER A 121 -7.14 -16.59 -2.72
N THR A 122 -6.67 -16.90 -1.50
CA THR A 122 -5.53 -16.25 -0.84
C THR A 122 -4.17 -16.70 -1.35
N ILE A 123 -4.05 -17.66 -2.27
CA ILE A 123 -2.72 -18.06 -2.78
C ILE A 123 -2.05 -16.85 -3.44
N ILE A 124 -2.79 -16.05 -4.20
CA ILE A 124 -2.30 -14.82 -4.82
C ILE A 124 -2.02 -13.75 -3.76
N THR A 125 -2.95 -13.54 -2.80
CA THR A 125 -2.77 -12.49 -1.78
C THR A 125 -1.62 -12.81 -0.81
N ALA A 126 -1.46 -14.05 -0.38
CA ALA A 126 -0.40 -14.46 0.55
C ALA A 126 0.99 -14.32 -0.07
N GLN A 127 1.14 -14.61 -1.38
CA GLN A 127 2.39 -14.41 -2.08
C GLN A 127 2.70 -12.91 -2.25
N LEU A 128 1.69 -12.11 -2.59
CA LEU A 128 1.82 -10.64 -2.65
C LEU A 128 2.15 -10.04 -1.28
N ASP A 129 1.49 -10.50 -0.21
CA ASP A 129 1.72 -10.05 1.17
C ASP A 129 3.15 -10.36 1.63
N SER A 130 3.67 -11.55 1.29
CA SER A 130 5.06 -11.92 1.55
C SER A 130 6.05 -11.00 0.82
N MET A 131 5.80 -10.72 -0.47
CA MET A 131 6.61 -9.78 -1.25
C MET A 131 6.56 -8.37 -0.66
N PHE A 132 5.36 -7.85 -0.33
CA PHE A 132 5.22 -6.53 0.27
C PHE A 132 5.83 -6.45 1.67
N THR A 133 5.84 -7.55 2.43
CA THR A 133 6.52 -7.61 3.73
C THR A 133 8.03 -7.41 3.56
N ILE A 134 8.64 -8.08 2.58
CA ILE A 134 10.07 -7.91 2.28
C ILE A 134 10.37 -6.49 1.80
N VAL A 135 9.55 -5.94 0.90
CA VAL A 135 9.70 -4.56 0.42
C VAL A 135 9.54 -3.55 1.55
N ASN A 136 8.56 -3.74 2.45
CA ASN A 136 8.38 -2.88 3.62
C ASN A 136 9.57 -2.96 4.58
N PHE A 137 10.11 -4.16 4.82
CA PHE A 137 11.28 -4.34 5.67
C PHE A 137 12.53 -3.70 5.07
N ALA A 138 12.79 -3.93 3.78
CA ALA A 138 13.89 -3.30 3.05
C ALA A 138 13.74 -1.76 3.04
N GLY A 139 12.53 -1.27 2.80
CA GLY A 139 12.21 0.16 2.84
C GLY A 139 12.43 0.78 4.22
N ALA A 140 12.02 0.10 5.29
CA ALA A 140 12.28 0.54 6.66
C ALA A 140 13.78 0.57 6.98
N PHE A 141 14.54 -0.43 6.52
CA PHE A 141 15.98 -0.49 6.70
C PHE A 141 16.69 0.65 5.95
N ILE A 142 16.44 0.80 4.65
CA ILE A 142 17.02 1.86 3.82
C ILE A 142 16.62 3.25 4.35
N GLY A 143 15.35 3.41 4.74
CA GLY A 143 14.85 4.65 5.34
C GLY A 143 15.56 4.98 6.65
N GLY A 144 15.71 3.99 7.54
CA GLY A 144 16.45 4.14 8.79
C GLY A 144 17.92 4.55 8.58
N PHE A 145 18.62 3.87 7.66
CA PHE A 145 19.99 4.24 7.28
C PHE A 145 20.07 5.64 6.68
N SER A 146 19.11 6.02 5.85
CA SER A 146 19.05 7.34 5.23
C SER A 146 18.90 8.45 6.28
N ILE A 147 18.11 8.23 7.34
CA ILE A 147 18.00 9.18 8.44
C ILE A 147 19.31 9.27 9.24
N LEU A 148 19.98 8.15 9.50
CA LEU A 148 21.28 8.15 10.18
C LEU A 148 22.34 8.93 9.39
N VAL A 149 22.47 8.66 8.10
CA VAL A 149 23.40 9.37 7.21
C VAL A 149 23.04 10.86 7.14
N GLY A 150 21.75 11.20 7.07
CA GLY A 150 21.27 12.57 7.16
C GLY A 150 21.66 13.26 8.48
N GLY A 151 21.50 12.56 9.61
CA GLY A 151 21.91 13.02 10.93
C GLY A 151 23.42 13.31 11.02
N PHE A 152 24.25 12.42 10.47
CA PHE A 152 25.70 12.68 10.37
C PHE A 152 26.01 13.90 9.50
N GLY A 153 25.29 14.09 8.39
CA GLY A 153 25.40 15.28 7.56
C GLY A 153 25.10 16.57 8.33
N ILE A 154 24.01 16.58 9.10
CA ILE A 154 23.63 17.72 9.95
C ILE A 154 24.71 17.98 11.01
N ALA A 155 25.17 16.95 11.72
CA ALA A 155 26.22 17.09 12.72
C ALA A 155 27.49 17.71 12.11
N ASN A 156 27.89 17.25 10.92
CA ASN A 156 29.08 17.75 10.23
C ASN A 156 28.94 19.23 9.83
N ILE A 157 27.81 19.61 9.24
CA ILE A 157 27.52 21.02 8.91
C ILE A 157 27.56 21.87 10.18
N MET A 158 26.98 21.40 11.28
CA MET A 158 27.00 22.11 12.56
C MET A 158 28.40 22.25 13.13
N PHE A 159 29.27 21.23 13.03
CA PHE A 159 30.68 21.35 13.43
C PHE A 159 31.42 22.43 12.65
N VAL A 160 31.20 22.49 11.33
CA VAL A 160 31.82 23.53 10.48
C VAL A 160 31.26 24.91 10.83
N SER A 161 29.94 25.05 10.99
CA SER A 161 29.28 26.31 11.35
C SER A 161 29.77 26.86 12.70
N VAL A 162 29.93 25.99 13.70
CA VAL A 162 30.50 26.39 15.00
C VAL A 162 31.93 26.89 14.85
N LYS A 163 32.77 26.20 14.06
CA LYS A 163 34.16 26.61 13.82
C LYS A 163 34.24 27.97 13.12
N GLU A 164 33.45 28.19 12.08
CA GLU A 164 33.39 29.48 11.35
C GLU A 164 32.92 30.63 12.25
N ARG A 165 32.01 30.35 13.19
CA ARG A 165 31.43 31.36 14.10
C ARG A 165 32.12 31.44 15.47
N THR A 166 33.27 30.76 15.66
CA THR A 166 33.98 30.71 16.96
C THR A 166 34.24 32.09 17.55
N ASN A 167 34.77 33.04 16.76
CA ASN A 167 35.03 34.42 17.18
C ASN A 167 33.77 35.14 17.68
N LEU A 168 32.64 34.99 16.97
CA LEU A 168 31.38 35.62 17.32
C LEU A 168 30.82 35.06 18.64
N ILE A 169 30.94 33.74 18.84
CA ILE A 169 30.54 33.07 20.09
C ILE A 169 31.40 33.59 21.25
N GLY A 170 32.71 33.77 21.04
CA GLY A 170 33.63 34.34 22.02
C GLY A 170 33.23 35.75 22.47
N ILE A 171 32.85 36.62 21.51
CA ILE A 171 32.35 37.97 21.80
C ILE A 171 31.02 37.93 22.57
N GLN A 172 30.08 37.07 22.18
CA GLN A 172 28.81 36.94 22.90
C GLN A 172 29.02 36.48 24.35
N LYS A 173 29.92 35.52 24.56
CA LYS A 173 30.25 35.04 25.90
C LYS A 173 30.99 36.06 26.75
N SER A 174 31.90 36.84 26.19
CA SER A 174 32.60 37.90 26.94
C SER A 174 31.65 39.03 27.35
N LEU A 175 30.58 39.25 26.59
CA LEU A 175 29.45 40.13 26.94
C LEU A 175 28.47 39.52 27.95
N GLY A 176 28.69 38.26 28.39
CA GLY A 176 27.89 37.60 29.44
C GLY A 176 26.82 36.64 28.94
N ALA A 177 26.83 36.22 27.67
CA ALA A 177 25.90 35.19 27.18
C ALA A 177 26.09 33.86 27.94
N LYS A 178 25.00 33.32 28.50
CA LYS A 178 25.04 32.03 29.21
C LYS A 178 25.17 30.87 28.21
N ASN A 179 25.80 29.77 28.63
CA ASN A 179 26.00 28.58 27.79
C ASN A 179 24.69 28.05 27.18
N TYR A 180 23.58 28.09 27.93
CA TYR A 180 22.28 27.63 27.43
C TYR A 180 21.77 28.46 26.25
N PHE A 181 22.11 29.76 26.18
CA PHE A 181 21.67 30.65 25.10
C PHE A 181 22.33 30.26 23.78
N ILE A 182 23.65 30.06 23.81
CA ILE A 182 24.43 29.59 22.64
C ILE A 182 23.96 28.21 22.21
N MET A 183 23.74 27.30 23.17
CA MET A 183 23.26 25.95 22.87
C MET A 183 21.89 26.00 22.18
N LEU A 184 20.95 26.78 22.71
CA LEU A 184 19.61 26.92 22.14
C LEU A 184 19.65 27.51 20.72
N GLN A 185 20.51 28.50 20.46
CA GLN A 185 20.67 29.09 19.14
C GLN A 185 21.03 28.03 18.08
N PHE A 186 22.05 27.21 18.35
CA PHE A 186 22.48 26.17 17.42
C PHE A 186 21.48 25.00 17.31
N LEU A 187 20.78 24.68 18.40
CA LEU A 187 19.70 23.68 18.37
C LEU A 187 18.54 24.15 17.50
N ILE A 188 18.11 25.41 17.62
CA ILE A 188 17.06 25.99 16.77
C ILE A 188 17.52 26.02 15.31
N GLU A 189 18.78 26.37 15.01
CA GLU A 189 19.33 26.32 13.65
C GLU A 189 19.27 24.89 13.08
N SER A 190 19.63 23.88 13.88
CA SER A 190 19.55 22.47 13.48
C SER A 190 18.11 22.04 13.19
N VAL A 191 17.16 22.38 14.06
CA VAL A 191 15.74 22.04 13.89
C VAL A 191 15.15 22.73 12.67
N MET A 192 15.48 24.00 12.42
CA MET A 192 15.04 24.74 11.23
C MET A 192 15.55 24.09 9.94
N LEU A 193 16.81 23.64 9.92
CA LEU A 193 17.38 22.90 8.79
C LEU A 193 16.62 21.57 8.55
N CYS A 194 16.27 20.85 9.63
CA CYS A 194 15.48 19.62 9.53
C CYS A 194 14.08 19.85 8.98
N ILE A 195 13.39 20.88 9.48
CA ILE A 195 12.04 21.23 9.04
C ILE A 195 12.05 21.62 7.56
N MET A 196 12.97 22.50 7.14
CA MET A 196 13.08 22.90 5.74
C MET A 196 13.42 21.72 4.84
N GLY A 197 14.40 20.89 5.24
CA GLY A 197 14.76 19.68 4.50
C GLY A 197 13.60 18.69 4.41
N GLY A 198 12.82 18.52 5.48
CA GLY A 198 11.64 17.67 5.51
C GLY A 198 10.52 18.17 4.60
N VAL A 199 10.25 19.48 4.58
CA VAL A 199 9.25 20.08 3.67
C VAL A 199 9.67 19.92 2.21
N ILE A 200 10.93 20.19 1.89
CA ILE A 200 11.47 20.01 0.53
C ILE A 200 11.41 18.52 0.13
N GLY A 201 11.82 17.62 1.02
CA GLY A 201 11.76 16.18 0.81
C GLY A 201 10.33 15.68 0.55
N LEU A 202 9.35 16.17 1.31
CA LEU A 202 7.94 15.86 1.06
C LEU A 202 7.49 16.36 -0.32
N GLY A 203 7.90 17.56 -0.72
CA GLY A 203 7.64 18.07 -2.07
C GLY A 203 8.15 17.14 -3.16
N ILE A 204 9.37 16.60 -3.00
CA ILE A 204 9.97 15.64 -3.94
C ILE A 204 9.16 14.34 -3.97
N VAL A 205 8.72 13.82 -2.83
CA VAL A 205 7.91 12.59 -2.74
C VAL A 205 6.57 12.77 -3.47
N TYR A 206 5.85 13.86 -3.21
CA TYR A 206 4.57 14.14 -3.89
C TYR A 206 4.74 14.33 -5.40
N LEU A 207 5.81 15.01 -5.82
CA LEU A 207 6.13 15.18 -7.24
C LEU A 207 6.43 13.83 -7.89
N GLY A 208 7.22 12.97 -7.25
CA GLY A 208 7.52 11.62 -7.72
C GLY A 208 6.26 10.76 -7.83
N ALA A 209 5.38 10.80 -6.83
CA ALA A 209 4.10 10.10 -6.86
C ALA A 209 3.20 10.57 -8.02
N TYR A 210 3.16 11.87 -8.29
CA TYR A 210 2.42 12.44 -9.41
C TYR A 210 2.99 12.01 -10.77
N ILE A 211 4.31 12.00 -10.92
CA ILE A 211 4.98 11.54 -12.15
C ILE A 211 4.68 10.05 -12.40
N MET A 212 4.76 9.21 -11.36
CA MET A 212 4.45 7.79 -11.47
C MET A 212 3.00 7.52 -11.86
N LYS A 213 2.07 8.32 -11.34
CA LYS A 213 0.66 8.24 -11.73
C LYS A 213 0.47 8.50 -13.23
N ILE A 214 1.18 9.46 -13.81
CA ILE A 214 1.06 9.77 -15.24
C ILE A 214 1.79 8.75 -16.11
N ALA A 215 3.00 8.35 -15.69
CA ALA A 215 3.88 7.53 -16.53
C ALA A 215 3.52 6.04 -16.52
N ALA A 216 2.99 5.53 -15.41
CA ALA A 216 2.78 4.10 -15.20
C ALA A 216 1.36 3.73 -14.72
N ASP A 217 0.44 4.71 -14.65
CA ASP A 217 -0.92 4.56 -14.07
C ASP A 217 -0.93 3.96 -12.66
N LEU A 218 0.19 4.09 -11.94
CA LEU A 218 0.37 3.57 -10.59
C LEU A 218 -0.04 4.63 -9.57
N THR A 219 -1.14 4.38 -8.86
CA THR A 219 -1.60 5.24 -7.78
C THR A 219 -0.82 4.99 -6.49
N ILE A 220 0.22 5.79 -6.25
CA ILE A 220 0.97 5.75 -4.99
C ILE A 220 0.19 6.54 -3.92
N VAL A 221 -0.34 5.83 -2.92
CA VAL A 221 -1.02 6.44 -1.78
C VAL A 221 0.00 6.77 -0.69
N VAL A 222 0.15 8.07 -0.42
CA VAL A 222 1.01 8.56 0.66
C VAL A 222 0.19 8.61 1.95
N ASP A 223 0.51 7.73 2.89
CA ASP A 223 -0.13 7.70 4.22
C ASP A 223 0.30 8.91 5.05
N SER A 224 -0.65 9.81 5.32
CA SER A 224 -0.42 11.02 6.10
C SER A 224 0.08 10.75 7.53
N GLY A 225 -0.36 9.65 8.16
CA GLY A 225 0.10 9.24 9.49
C GLY A 225 1.57 8.86 9.48
N LYS A 226 2.01 8.09 8.47
CA LYS A 226 3.43 7.73 8.30
C LYS A 226 4.30 8.95 7.99
N VAL A 227 3.79 9.88 7.20
CA VAL A 227 4.48 11.15 6.91
C VAL A 227 4.76 11.93 8.20
N VAL A 228 3.74 12.12 9.05
CA VAL A 228 3.89 12.85 10.32
C VAL A 228 4.87 12.12 11.24
N LEU A 229 4.74 10.80 11.38
CA LEU A 229 5.64 10.00 12.20
C LEU A 229 7.09 10.12 11.75
N MET A 230 7.35 10.01 10.44
CA MET A 230 8.69 10.12 9.88
C MET A 230 9.26 11.53 9.98
N PHE A 231 8.43 12.56 9.88
CA PHE A 231 8.84 13.96 10.05
C PHE A 231 9.23 14.26 11.50
N VAL A 232 8.49 13.73 12.48
CA VAL A 232 8.86 13.82 13.90
C VAL A 232 10.15 13.08 14.16
N LEU A 233 10.29 11.87 13.61
CA LEU A 233 11.49 11.04 13.79
C LEU A 233 12.74 11.70 13.18
N SER A 234 12.65 12.27 11.98
CA SER A 234 13.77 12.96 11.34
C SER A 234 14.19 14.22 12.12
N THR A 235 13.22 14.98 12.63
CA THR A 235 13.47 16.15 13.48
C THR A 235 14.14 15.75 14.80
N ALA A 236 13.69 14.66 15.42
CA ALA A 236 14.30 14.14 16.64
C ALA A 236 15.75 13.70 16.42
N ILE A 237 16.05 13.00 15.32
CA ILE A 237 17.41 12.56 15.01
C ILE A 237 18.30 13.77 14.67
N GLY A 238 17.80 14.74 13.90
CA GLY A 238 18.52 15.98 13.62
C GLY A 238 18.82 16.80 14.88
N LEU A 239 17.89 16.84 15.83
CA LEU A 239 18.12 17.44 17.15
C LEU A 239 19.25 16.71 17.89
N ILE A 240 19.21 15.37 17.98
CA ILE A 240 20.24 14.56 18.63
C ILE A 240 21.62 14.81 17.99
N SER A 241 21.68 14.83 16.66
CA SER A 241 22.89 15.13 15.89
C SER A 241 23.44 16.54 16.14
N GLY A 242 22.57 17.53 16.36
CA GLY A 242 22.94 18.91 16.65
C GLY A 242 23.38 19.18 18.10
N ILE A 243 22.99 18.32 19.05
CA ILE A 243 23.31 18.51 20.49
C ILE A 243 24.82 18.55 20.73
N ILE A 244 25.58 17.60 20.16
CA ILE A 244 27.03 17.49 20.40
C ILE A 244 27.78 18.78 19.96
N PRO A 245 27.66 19.25 18.71
CA PRO A 245 28.33 20.48 18.28
C PRO A 245 27.82 21.72 19.03
N ALA A 246 26.50 21.82 19.30
CA ALA A 246 25.94 22.92 20.07
C ALA A 246 26.49 22.97 21.51
N PHE A 247 26.66 21.81 22.12
CA PHE A 247 27.26 21.69 23.46
C PHE A 247 28.71 22.13 23.45
N MET A 248 29.50 21.72 22.45
CA MET A 248 30.89 22.15 22.29
C MET A 248 30.98 23.68 22.11
N ALA A 249 30.15 24.26 21.25
CA ALA A 249 30.06 25.71 21.05
C ALA A 249 29.75 26.45 22.36
N SER A 250 28.80 25.91 23.13
CA SER A 250 28.39 26.49 24.41
C SER A 250 29.47 26.45 25.49
N ARG A 251 30.55 25.68 25.32
CA ARG A 251 31.64 25.53 26.30
C ARG A 251 32.97 26.15 25.87
N LEU A 252 33.01 26.83 24.72
CA LEU A 252 34.20 27.57 24.29
C LEU A 252 34.62 28.62 25.33
N ASP A 253 35.93 28.73 25.58
CA ASP A 253 36.52 29.79 26.40
C ASP A 253 36.48 31.12 25.62
N PRO A 254 35.95 32.21 26.20
CA PRO A 254 35.82 33.49 25.49
C PRO A 254 37.16 34.06 25.01
N VAL A 255 38.24 33.87 25.79
CA VAL A 255 39.56 34.42 25.50
C VAL A 255 40.21 33.66 24.35
N GLU A 256 40.12 32.33 24.37
CA GLU A 256 40.63 31.49 23.27
C GLU A 256 39.82 31.70 21.99
N ALA A 257 38.49 31.79 22.11
CA ALA A 257 37.60 31.94 20.97
C ALA A 257 37.79 33.26 20.21
N ILE A 258 38.16 34.36 20.89
CA ILE A 258 38.47 35.65 20.25
C ILE A 258 39.88 35.65 19.62
N ARG A 259 40.76 34.76 20.09
CA ARG A 259 42.15 34.65 19.62
C ARG A 259 42.30 33.77 18.39
N SER A 260 41.35 32.87 18.13
CA SER A 260 41.37 32.02 16.93
C SER A 260 41.09 32.87 15.69
N LYS A 261 42.11 33.13 14.86
CA LYS A 261 41.92 33.68 13.51
C LYS A 261 41.54 32.58 12.54
#